data_AF-A0A3S4LZA5-F1
#
_entry.id   AF-A0A3S4LZA5-F1
#
_cell.length_a   1.000
_cell.length_b   1.000
_cell.length_c   1.000
_cell.angle_alpha   90.00
_cell.angle_beta   90.00
_cell.angle_gamma   90.00
#
_symmetry.space_group_name_H-M   'P 1'
#
loop_
_entity.id
_entity.type
_entity.pdbx_description
1 polymer ?
#
loop_
_entity_poly.entity_id
_entity_poly.type
_entity_poly.pdbx_seq_one_letter_code
_entity_poly.pdbx_strand_id
1 'polypeptide(L)'
;MGGAVNIVSRKPIKALDIDGQSGVGFADGTGVNSYFTALNIGTRQDKFYIMGSASLLKVDNYLISRKFDRTQLQPSLERVNSESMDVRLSAKFGYTLNAKLSVNIVKEVNFDFGVRNLFDRNYYLSYGYPKEGRNFITAVNYHF
;
A
#
# COMPACT_ATOMS: atom_id res chain seq x y z
N MET A 1 9.03 -20.68 -9.28
CA MET A 1 9.12 -19.19 -9.28
C MET A 1 7.70 -18.65 -9.33
N GLY A 2 7.36 -17.65 -8.52
CA GLY A 2 6.05 -16.98 -8.64
C GLY A 2 5.38 -16.52 -7.35
N GLY A 3 6.15 -16.08 -6.35
CA GLY A 3 5.61 -15.46 -5.13
C GLY A 3 5.92 -13.97 -5.08
N ALA A 4 5.90 -13.26 -6.22
CA ALA A 4 6.02 -11.81 -6.21
C ALA A 4 4.65 -11.22 -5.87
N VAL A 5 4.30 -11.20 -4.58
CA VAL A 5 3.26 -10.28 -4.09
C VAL A 5 3.85 -8.89 -4.23
N ASN A 6 3.60 -8.28 -5.39
CA ASN A 6 3.98 -6.91 -5.62
C ASN A 6 3.12 -6.06 -4.68
N ILE A 7 3.69 -5.67 -3.54
CA ILE A 7 3.16 -4.60 -2.72
C ILE A 7 3.42 -3.31 -3.51
N VAL A 8 2.69 -3.13 -4.62
CA VAL A 8 2.66 -1.82 -5.27
C VAL A 8 2.14 -0.90 -4.17
N SER A 9 2.96 0.08 -3.79
CA SER A 9 2.64 1.04 -2.74
C SER A 9 1.51 1.97 -3.22
N ARG A 10 0.31 1.40 -3.38
CA ARG A 10 -0.88 2.09 -3.81
C ARG A 10 -1.35 2.93 -2.62
N LYS A 11 -1.53 4.22 -2.86
CA LYS A 11 -2.16 5.13 -1.89
C LYS A 11 -3.68 5.08 -2.19
N PRO A 12 -4.56 4.91 -1.18
CA PRO A 12 -6.00 4.77 -1.41
C PRO A 12 -6.53 6.03 -2.09
N ILE A 13 -7.18 5.94 -3.25
CA ILE A 13 -7.48 7.12 -4.09
C ILE A 13 -8.82 7.77 -3.72
N LYS A 14 -9.71 6.98 -3.12
CA LYS A 14 -11.08 7.33 -2.75
C LYS A 14 -11.23 7.46 -1.23
N ALA A 15 -12.34 8.04 -0.79
CA ALA A 15 -12.71 8.12 0.63
C ALA A 15 -12.74 6.74 1.29
N LEU A 16 -13.14 5.71 0.55
CA LEU A 16 -12.99 4.30 0.90
C LEU A 16 -12.52 3.53 -0.34
N ASP A 17 -11.45 2.76 -0.19
CA ASP A 17 -10.81 1.96 -1.23
C ASP A 17 -10.63 0.53 -0.70
N ILE A 18 -11.30 -0.43 -1.34
CA ILE A 18 -11.29 -1.84 -0.95
C ILE A 18 -10.93 -2.66 -2.19
N ASP A 19 -9.93 -3.51 -2.06
CA ASP A 19 -9.41 -4.36 -3.13
C ASP A 19 -9.13 -5.75 -2.56
N GLY A 20 -9.62 -6.79 -3.24
CA GLY A 20 -9.48 -8.17 -2.82
C GLY A 20 -9.05 -9.04 -4.00
N GLN A 21 -8.12 -9.95 -3.75
CA GLN A 21 -7.64 -10.90 -4.73
C GLN A 21 -7.65 -12.29 -4.12
N SER A 22 -8.08 -13.29 -4.89
CA SER A 22 -7.93 -14.69 -4.52
C SER A 22 -7.60 -15.49 -5.77
N GLY A 23 -6.86 -16.57 -5.60
CA GLY A 23 -6.55 -17.47 -6.71
C GLY A 23 -5.85 -18.73 -6.25
N VAL A 24 -5.62 -19.59 -7.23
CA VAL A 24 -5.03 -20.91 -7.05
C VAL A 24 -3.80 -21.05 -7.93
N GLY A 25 -2.76 -21.71 -7.42
CA GLY A 25 -1.61 -22.11 -8.21
C GLY A 25 -1.72 -23.56 -8.62
N PHE A 26 -1.26 -23.85 -9.83
CA PHE A 26 -1.24 -25.19 -10.40
C PHE A 26 0.19 -25.66 -10.56
N ALA A 27 0.41 -26.94 -10.33
CA ALA A 27 1.70 -27.57 -10.54
C ALA A 27 1.55 -28.85 -11.37
N ASP A 28 2.56 -29.07 -12.21
CA ASP A 28 2.57 -30.15 -13.20
C ASP A 28 2.60 -31.52 -12.51
N GLY A 29 1.56 -32.33 -12.74
CA GLY A 29 1.42 -33.69 -12.22
C GLY A 29 0.53 -33.86 -10.98
N THR A 30 0.20 -32.79 -10.25
CA THR A 30 -0.62 -32.86 -9.01
C THR A 30 -1.88 -31.98 -9.04
N GLY A 31 -1.99 -31.06 -10.00
CA GLY A 31 -3.16 -30.18 -10.14
C GLY A 31 -2.99 -28.90 -9.32
N VAL A 32 -4.01 -28.49 -8.58
CA VAL A 32 -3.95 -27.30 -7.71
C VAL A 32 -3.04 -27.59 -6.53
N ASN A 33 -2.00 -26.79 -6.34
CA ASN A 33 -0.97 -27.00 -5.31
C ASN A 33 -0.86 -25.85 -4.30
N SER A 34 -1.52 -24.72 -4.57
CA SER A 34 -1.45 -23.54 -3.71
C SER A 34 -2.71 -22.69 -3.81
N TYR A 35 -3.03 -22.00 -2.72
CA TYR A 35 -4.16 -21.09 -2.60
C TYR A 35 -3.67 -19.77 -2.02
N PHE A 36 -4.07 -18.65 -2.63
CA PHE A 36 -3.76 -17.33 -2.10
C PHE A 36 -5.02 -16.49 -1.96
N THR A 37 -5.04 -15.68 -0.92
CA THR A 37 -6.09 -14.69 -0.65
C THR A 37 -5.43 -13.44 -0.09
N ALA A 38 -5.74 -12.29 -0.67
CA ALA A 38 -5.25 -11.00 -0.24
C ALA A 38 -6.39 -9.99 -0.19
N LEU A 39 -6.34 -9.10 0.79
CA LEU A 39 -7.33 -8.08 1.03
C LEU A 39 -6.63 -6.78 1.44
N ASN A 40 -7.03 -5.68 0.82
CA ASN A 40 -6.53 -4.35 1.04
C ASN A 40 -7.71 -3.42 1.33
N ILE A 41 -7.62 -2.67 2.41
CA ILE A 41 -8.63 -1.67 2.79
C ILE A 41 -7.91 -0.38 3.12
N GLY A 42 -8.38 0.74 2.58
CA GLY A 42 -7.85 2.05 2.92
C GLY A 42 -8.88 3.16 2.80
N THR A 43 -8.59 4.28 3.46
CA THR A 43 -9.38 5.51 3.40
C THR A 43 -8.45 6.68 3.14
N ARG A 44 -8.89 7.61 2.29
CA ARG A 44 -8.23 8.90 2.07
C ARG A 44 -9.19 10.02 2.43
N GLN A 45 -8.85 10.78 3.45
CA GLN A 45 -9.45 12.05 3.83
C GLN A 45 -8.57 13.20 3.33
N ASP A 46 -9.07 14.44 3.37
CA ASP A 46 -8.36 15.62 2.81
C ASP A 46 -6.97 15.85 3.41
N LYS A 47 -6.79 15.53 4.70
CA LYS A 47 -5.56 15.75 5.46
C LYS A 47 -4.79 14.47 5.75
N PHE A 48 -5.40 13.29 5.65
CA PHE A 48 -4.74 12.05 6.04
C PHE A 48 -5.27 10.84 5.28
N TYR A 49 -4.45 9.79 5.22
CA TYR A 49 -4.87 8.50 4.73
C TYR A 49 -4.38 7.39 5.65
N ILE A 50 -5.17 6.32 5.73
CA ILE A 50 -4.83 5.08 6.43
C ILE A 50 -5.10 3.94 5.46
N MET A 51 -4.24 2.92 5.46
CA MET A 51 -4.41 1.71 4.69
C MET A 51 -3.90 0.51 5.47
N GLY A 52 -4.63 -0.60 5.41
CA GLY A 52 -4.25 -1.91 5.92
C GLY A 52 -4.34 -2.95 4.82
N SER A 53 -3.45 -3.93 4.87
CA SER A 53 -3.44 -5.07 3.95
C SER A 53 -3.15 -6.37 4.68
N ALA A 54 -3.86 -7.43 4.34
CA ALA A 54 -3.64 -8.78 4.83
C ALA A 54 -3.57 -9.76 3.65
N SER A 55 -2.66 -10.72 3.71
CA SER A 55 -2.58 -11.78 2.71
C SER A 55 -2.19 -13.11 3.33
N LEU A 56 -2.76 -14.18 2.78
CA LEU A 56 -2.56 -15.57 3.14
C LEU A 56 -2.17 -16.33 1.88
N LEU A 57 -1.10 -17.10 1.96
CA LEU A 57 -0.67 -18.02 0.91
C LEU A 57 -0.45 -19.39 1.56
N LYS A 58 -1.21 -20.39 1.12
CA LYS A 58 -1.03 -21.78 1.50
C LYS A 58 -0.45 -22.54 0.32
N VAL A 59 0.62 -23.27 0.53
CA VAL A 59 1.22 -24.18 -0.45
C VAL A 59 1.20 -25.57 0.16
N ASP A 60 0.49 -26.50 -0.49
CA ASP A 60 0.34 -27.86 0.03
C ASP A 60 1.58 -28.71 -0.32
N ASN A 61 2.19 -28.51 -1.50
CA ASN A 61 3.32 -29.31 -1.94
C ASN A 61 4.22 -28.58 -2.95
N TYR A 62 5.53 -28.79 -2.82
CA TYR A 62 6.52 -28.40 -3.83
C TYR A 62 6.95 -29.62 -4.65
N LEU A 63 6.72 -29.58 -5.95
CA LEU A 63 7.20 -30.59 -6.88
C LEU A 63 8.70 -30.45 -7.14
N ILE A 64 9.41 -31.57 -7.04
CA ILE A 64 10.81 -31.70 -7.44
C ILE A 64 10.90 -32.20 -8.88
N SER A 65 12.05 -31.95 -9.52
CA SER A 65 12.29 -32.31 -10.92
C SER A 65 12.03 -33.81 -11.17
N ARG A 66 11.40 -34.15 -12.30
CA ARG A 66 11.22 -35.54 -12.74
C ARG A 66 12.55 -36.27 -13.02
N LYS A 67 13.65 -35.52 -13.17
CA LYS A 67 15.01 -36.05 -13.34
C LYS A 67 15.78 -36.20 -12.01
N PHE A 68 15.10 -36.04 -10.87
CA PHE A 68 15.72 -36.18 -9.56
C PHE A 68 15.91 -37.66 -9.21
N ASP A 69 17.14 -38.04 -8.85
CA ASP A 69 17.46 -39.39 -8.37
C ASP A 69 16.86 -39.57 -6.98
N ARG A 70 15.80 -40.38 -6.91
CA ARG A 70 15.06 -40.65 -5.67
C ARG A 70 16.00 -41.27 -4.64
N THR A 71 15.90 -40.79 -3.41
CA THR A 71 16.67 -41.30 -2.27
C THR A 71 15.71 -41.89 -1.24
N GLN A 72 16.23 -42.68 -0.28
CA GLN A 72 15.40 -43.23 0.80
C GLN A 72 14.70 -42.15 1.64
N LEU A 73 15.27 -40.95 1.71
CA LEU A 73 14.70 -39.79 2.42
C LEU A 73 13.71 -38.97 1.57
N GLN A 74 13.67 -39.19 0.25
CA GLN A 74 12.83 -38.46 -0.69
C GLN A 74 12.32 -39.43 -1.79
N PRO A 75 11.35 -40.30 -1.45
CA PRO A 75 10.88 -41.37 -2.34
C PRO A 75 9.87 -40.89 -3.40
N SER A 76 9.21 -39.74 -3.18
CA SER A 76 8.21 -39.17 -4.07
C SER A 76 8.72 -37.92 -4.80
N LEU A 77 8.01 -37.53 -5.87
CA LEU A 77 8.24 -36.28 -6.62
C LEU A 77 7.70 -35.04 -5.89
N GLU A 78 7.06 -35.21 -4.74
CA GLU A 78 6.63 -34.13 -3.86
C GLU A 78 7.62 -34.02 -2.72
N ARG A 79 8.21 -32.84 -2.51
CA ARG A 79 9.16 -32.63 -1.43
C ARG A 79 8.50 -32.94 -0.09
N VAL A 80 9.12 -33.82 0.71
CA VAL A 80 8.63 -34.17 2.04
C VAL A 80 8.63 -32.93 2.94
N ASN A 81 7.61 -32.77 3.80
CA ASN A 81 7.43 -31.63 4.71
C ASN A 81 7.51 -30.26 4.00
N SER A 82 6.87 -30.15 2.84
CA SER A 82 6.90 -28.93 2.03
C SER A 82 5.64 -28.07 2.12
N GLU A 83 4.65 -28.52 2.91
CA GLU A 83 3.51 -27.70 3.31
C GLU A 83 4.00 -26.41 3.99
N SER A 84 3.51 -25.28 3.51
CA SER A 84 3.87 -23.97 4.06
C SER A 84 2.68 -23.02 4.03
N MET A 85 2.60 -22.18 5.07
CA MET A 85 1.58 -21.15 5.21
C MET A 85 2.24 -19.82 5.52
N ASP A 86 2.06 -18.88 4.61
CA ASP A 86 2.59 -17.53 4.67
C ASP A 86 1.47 -16.55 4.97
N VAL A 87 1.52 -15.92 6.15
CA VAL A 87 0.61 -14.85 6.55
C VAL A 87 1.37 -13.53 6.54
N ARG A 88 0.83 -12.50 5.87
CA ARG A 88 1.44 -11.16 5.84
C ARG A 88 0.42 -10.10 6.19
N LEU A 89 0.81 -9.21 7.10
CA LEU A 89 0.05 -8.05 7.52
C LEU A 89 0.87 -6.80 7.25
N SER A 90 0.24 -5.72 6.80
CA SER A 90 0.90 -4.43 6.66
C SER A 90 -0.08 -3.28 6.91
N ALA A 91 0.44 -2.19 7.45
CA ALA A 91 -0.31 -0.97 7.69
C ALA A 91 0.49 0.24 7.20
N LYS A 92 -0.21 1.25 6.69
CA LYS A 92 0.36 2.51 6.19
C LYS A 92 -0.50 3.67 6.66
N PHE A 93 0.16 4.75 7.07
CA PHE A 93 -0.46 6.02 7.42
C PHE A 93 0.28 7.16 6.75
N GLY A 94 -0.44 8.21 6.38
CA GLY A 94 0.18 9.47 5.96
C GLY A 94 -0.71 10.66 6.23
N TYR A 95 -0.08 11.81 6.45
CA TYR A 95 -0.73 13.05 6.87
C TYR A 95 -0.14 14.24 6.11
N THR A 96 -0.98 15.19 5.71
CA THR A 96 -0.63 16.44 5.03
C THR A 96 -1.14 17.60 5.86
N LEU A 97 -0.24 18.33 6.51
CA LEU A 97 -0.58 19.48 7.35
C LEU A 97 -0.56 20.77 6.52
N ASN A 98 -1.60 21.58 6.68
CA ASN A 98 -1.65 22.96 6.22
C ASN A 98 -1.68 23.88 7.45
N ALA A 99 -0.75 24.81 7.53
CA ALA A 99 -0.68 25.82 8.59
C ALA A 99 -1.06 27.18 8.02
N LYS A 100 -1.87 27.96 8.74
CA LYS A 100 -2.14 29.37 8.44
C LYS A 100 -1.99 30.15 9.74
N LEU A 101 -1.24 31.24 9.68
CA LEU A 101 -1.09 32.24 10.70
C LEU A 101 -1.71 33.54 10.15
N SER A 102 -2.59 34.15 10.93
CA SER A 102 -3.22 35.43 10.62
C SER A 102 -2.92 36.39 11.76
N VAL A 103 -2.25 37.50 11.46
CA VAL A 103 -1.87 38.52 12.44
C VAL A 103 -2.50 39.84 12.03
N ASN A 104 -3.26 40.45 12.94
CA ASN A 104 -3.79 41.80 12.75
C ASN A 104 -2.70 42.77 13.20
N ILE A 105 -2.11 43.52 12.26
CA ILE A 105 -1.02 44.46 12.56
C ILE A 105 -1.59 45.77 13.08
N VAL A 106 -2.63 46.28 12.41
CA VAL A 106 -3.46 47.41 12.85
C VAL A 106 -4.92 47.09 12.55
N LYS A 107 -5.88 47.88 13.07
CA LYS A 107 -7.33 47.62 12.89
C LYS A 107 -7.75 47.46 11.42
N GLU A 108 -7.02 48.08 10.50
CA GLU A 108 -7.30 48.07 9.06
C GLU A 108 -6.39 47.12 8.25
N VAL A 109 -5.32 46.55 8.83
CA VAL A 109 -4.32 45.75 8.10
C VAL A 109 -4.16 44.37 8.74
N ASN A 110 -4.50 43.35 7.95
CA ASN A 110 -4.32 41.95 8.31
C ASN A 110 -3.22 41.32 7.46
N PHE A 111 -2.28 40.65 8.12
CA PHE A 111 -1.22 39.90 7.49
C PHE A 111 -1.47 38.40 7.65
N ASP A 112 -1.56 37.71 6.53
CA ASP A 112 -1.74 36.26 6.45
C ASP A 112 -0.46 35.59 5.97
N PHE A 113 0.04 34.62 6.75
CA PHE A 113 1.12 33.73 6.36
C PHE A 113 0.64 32.28 6.40
N GLY A 114 0.65 31.60 5.26
CA GLY A 114 0.21 30.22 5.11
C GLY A 114 1.31 29.33 4.56
N VAL A 115 1.39 28.10 5.06
CA VAL A 115 2.21 27.02 4.52
C VAL A 115 1.33 25.82 4.23
N ARG A 116 1.24 25.43 2.96
CA ARG A 116 0.56 24.20 2.53
C ARG A 116 1.60 23.09 2.39
N ASN A 117 1.21 21.87 2.78
CA ASN A 117 2.10 20.71 2.76
C ASN A 117 3.39 20.95 3.56
N LEU A 118 3.25 21.28 4.86
CA LEU A 118 4.38 21.66 5.73
C LEU A 118 5.55 20.67 5.72
N PHE A 119 5.25 19.38 5.56
CA PHE A 119 6.22 18.29 5.55
C PHE A 119 6.75 17.93 4.15
N ASP A 120 6.45 18.73 3.12
CA ASP A 120 6.86 18.53 1.72
C ASP A 120 6.67 17.11 1.21
N ARG A 121 5.47 16.57 1.41
CA ARG A 121 5.14 15.22 0.95
C ARG A 121 4.81 15.28 -0.52
N ASN A 122 5.38 14.35 -1.29
CA ASN A 122 4.95 14.14 -2.67
C ASN A 122 3.63 13.34 -2.69
N TYR A 123 2.53 13.99 -3.11
CA TYR A 123 1.19 13.40 -3.17
C TYR A 123 0.48 13.77 -4.47
N TYR A 124 -0.42 12.88 -4.90
CA TYR A 124 -1.10 12.96 -6.19
C TYR A 124 -2.60 13.10 -5.95
N LEU A 125 -3.26 13.97 -6.72
CA LEU A 125 -4.72 14.16 -6.69
C LEU A 125 -5.40 12.93 -7.31
N SER A 126 -4.82 12.45 -8.40
CA SER A 126 -5.17 11.24 -9.13
C SER A 126 -3.91 10.65 -9.79
N TYR A 127 -3.99 9.42 -10.29
CA TYR A 127 -2.86 8.77 -10.97
C TYR A 127 -2.36 9.64 -12.14
N GLY A 128 -1.09 10.06 -12.09
CA GLY A 128 -0.48 10.93 -13.09
C GLY A 128 -0.64 12.44 -12.87
N TYR A 129 -1.45 12.88 -11.91
CA TYR A 129 -1.66 14.31 -11.59
C TYR A 129 -1.03 14.68 -10.23
N PRO A 130 0.26 15.07 -10.19
CA PRO A 130 0.91 15.50 -8.96
C PRO A 130 0.24 16.77 -8.43
N LYS A 131 0.03 16.84 -7.10
CA LYS A 131 -0.32 18.10 -6.45
C LYS A 131 0.94 18.93 -6.24
N GLU A 132 0.74 20.23 -6.06
CA GLU A 132 1.79 21.16 -5.66
C GLU A 132 2.50 20.66 -4.39
N GLY A 133 3.83 20.77 -4.37
CA GLY A 133 4.68 20.46 -3.21
C GLY A 133 4.49 21.46 -2.07
N ARG A 134 5.51 21.71 -1.26
CA ARG A 134 5.44 22.78 -0.25
C ARG A 134 5.18 24.13 -0.93
N ASN A 135 4.08 24.80 -0.55
CA ASN A 135 3.70 26.10 -1.09
C ASN A 135 3.54 27.10 0.06
N PHE A 136 4.15 28.28 -0.09
CA PHE A 136 4.09 29.40 0.85
C PHE A 136 3.15 30.46 0.29
N ILE A 137 2.14 30.82 1.07
CA ILE A 137 1.16 31.84 0.70
C ILE A 137 1.35 33.00 1.67
N THR A 138 1.56 34.19 1.14
CA THR A 138 1.51 35.43 1.92
C THR A 138 0.40 36.31 1.35
N ALA A 139 -0.41 36.90 2.21
CA ALA A 139 -1.45 37.84 1.79
C ALA A 139 -1.53 39.00 2.78
N VAL A 140 -1.75 40.21 2.25
CA VAL A 140 -1.99 41.41 3.02
C VAL A 140 -3.38 41.90 2.65
N ASN A 141 -4.26 41.97 3.64
CA ASN A 141 -5.63 42.42 3.43
C ASN A 141 -5.79 43.76 4.14
N TYR A 142 -6.23 44.77 3.38
CA TYR A 142 -6.57 46.09 3.90
C TYR A 142 -8.09 46.27 3.87
N HIS A 143 -8.68 46.67 4.98
CA HIS A 143 -10.11 46.96 5.08
C HIS A 143 -10.30 48.43 5.47
N PHE A 144 -11.09 49.16 4.68
CA PHE A 144 -11.42 50.57 4.87
C PHE A 144 -12.76 50.74 5.59
#